data_AF-A0A165J4I8-F1
#
_entry.id   AF-A0A165J4I8-F1
#
_cell.length_a   1.000
_cell.length_b   1.000
_cell.length_c   1.000
_cell.angle_alpha   90.00
_cell.angle_beta   90.00
_cell.angle_gamma   90.00
#
_symmetry.space_group_name_H-M   'P 1'
#
loop_
_entity.id
_entity.type
_entity.pdbx_description
1 polymer ?
#
loop_
_entity_poly.entity_id
_entity_poly.type
_entity_poly.pdbx_seq_one_letter_code
_entity_poly.pdbx_strand_id
1 'polypeptide(L)'
;MAPTPPYPFAPRLGCPLCTIVACARHSDSSPGPSPSHPASNEPSRSSSAGAGELLWTTPGGGEVVYHDDEVTAYIERKEPVSSRGHLVIVFNAHIPSLYSLTPSIIPLLQRLLSLAPALLEEHFPRSHPSSPEPEVQVGFITPPLWDPKLPVRDHLHAHAYLGSADRVGWLGMRALAHSAVGWYSVDDLIAEIREATSNNRIRSGGGKRVIGEVPGAGVRRGLPDGRELVDHPSGGLLQKDGESRSSGQEG
;
A
#
# COMPACT_ATOMS: atom_id res chain seq x y z
N MET A 1 -23.20 -21.13 -7.67
CA MET A 1 -21.94 -20.64 -7.07
C MET A 1 -21.24 -19.83 -8.16
N ALA A 2 -21.14 -18.51 -8.02
CA ALA A 2 -20.40 -17.70 -8.98
C ALA A 2 -18.90 -18.00 -8.86
N PRO A 3 -18.14 -18.08 -9.95
CA PRO A 3 -16.71 -18.33 -9.88
C PRO A 3 -16.02 -17.22 -9.08
N THR A 4 -15.22 -17.61 -8.09
CA THR A 4 -14.34 -16.68 -7.38
C THR A 4 -13.36 -16.07 -8.39
N PRO A 5 -13.23 -14.74 -8.45
CA PRO A 5 -12.32 -14.11 -9.39
C PRO A 5 -10.87 -14.57 -9.12
N PRO A 6 -10.05 -14.78 -10.17
CA PRO A 6 -8.70 -15.32 -10.04
C PRO A 6 -7.74 -14.42 -9.24
N TYR A 7 -8.13 -13.17 -8.97
CA TYR A 7 -7.41 -12.24 -8.11
C TYR A 7 -8.40 -11.50 -7.19
N PRO A 8 -8.19 -11.48 -5.86
CA PRO A 8 -9.13 -10.88 -4.92
C PRO A 8 -9.30 -9.36 -5.12
N PHE A 9 -8.37 -8.72 -5.82
CA PHE A 9 -8.36 -7.28 -6.08
C PHE A 9 -8.40 -6.91 -7.56
N ALA A 10 -8.85 -7.83 -8.42
CA ALA A 10 -9.10 -7.51 -9.83
C ALA A 10 -10.13 -6.37 -9.97
N PRO A 11 -9.99 -5.49 -10.98
CA PRO A 11 -11.00 -4.48 -11.27
C PRO A 11 -12.40 -5.11 -11.41
N ARG A 12 -13.40 -4.47 -10.83
CA ARG A 12 -14.79 -4.95 -10.85
C ARG A 12 -15.64 -4.15 -11.83
N LEU A 13 -16.31 -4.88 -12.73
CA LEU A 13 -17.31 -4.30 -13.62
C LEU A 13 -18.42 -3.64 -12.80
N GLY A 14 -18.78 -2.40 -13.15
CA GLY A 14 -19.79 -1.61 -12.46
C GLY A 14 -19.30 -0.84 -11.22
N CYS A 15 -18.04 -0.99 -10.81
CA CYS A 15 -17.46 -0.15 -9.76
C CYS A 15 -17.02 1.22 -10.36
N PRO A 16 -17.55 2.36 -9.89
CA PRO A 16 -17.22 3.67 -10.46
C PRO A 16 -15.73 4.01 -10.38
N LEU A 17 -15.04 3.63 -9.30
CA LEU A 17 -13.61 3.88 -9.14
C LEU A 17 -12.76 2.98 -10.04
N CYS A 18 -13.15 1.71 -10.24
CA CYS A 18 -12.49 0.86 -11.23
C CYS A 18 -12.63 1.42 -12.65
N THR A 19 -13.77 2.05 -12.97
CA THR A 19 -13.95 2.75 -14.26
C THR A 19 -13.00 3.94 -14.37
N ILE A 20 -12.86 4.76 -13.33
CA ILE A 20 -11.91 5.88 -13.29
C ILE A 20 -10.48 5.38 -13.54
N VAL A 21 -10.06 4.34 -12.83
CA VAL A 21 -8.73 3.71 -12.98
C VAL A 21 -8.52 3.19 -14.42
N ALA A 22 -9.53 2.53 -14.98
CA ALA A 22 -9.46 2.01 -16.34
C ALA A 22 -9.34 3.14 -17.38
N CYS A 23 -10.10 4.23 -17.23
CA CYS A 23 -10.02 5.38 -18.13
C CYS A 23 -8.68 6.10 -18.03
N ALA A 24 -8.14 6.30 -16.82
CA ALA A 24 -6.85 6.96 -16.61
C ALA A 24 -5.70 6.23 -17.35
N ARG A 25 -5.69 4.89 -17.30
CA ARG A 25 -4.72 4.05 -18.02
C ARG A 25 -4.73 4.22 -19.54
N HIS A 26 -5.90 4.53 -20.11
CA HIS A 26 -6.01 4.71 -21.55
C HIS A 26 -5.50 6.08 -22.01
N SER A 27 -5.49 7.10 -21.16
CA SER A 27 -4.96 8.42 -21.49
C SER A 27 -3.46 8.41 -21.77
N ASP A 28 -2.69 7.59 -21.05
CA ASP A 28 -1.24 7.44 -21.23
C ASP A 28 -0.87 6.78 -22.57
N SER A 29 -1.83 6.08 -23.18
CA SER A 29 -1.65 5.35 -24.44
C SER A 29 -2.04 6.16 -25.69
N SER A 30 -1.95 7.50 -25.64
CA SER A 30 -2.07 8.29 -26.87
C SER A 30 -1.09 7.74 -27.92
N PRO A 31 -1.58 7.33 -29.12
CA PRO A 31 -0.72 6.83 -30.16
C PRO A 31 0.25 7.94 -30.54
N GLY A 32 1.55 7.65 -30.49
CA GLY A 32 2.59 8.56 -30.94
C GLY A 32 2.26 9.10 -32.34
N PRO A 33 2.72 10.31 -32.68
CA PRO A 33 2.37 10.96 -33.94
C PRO A 33 2.68 10.01 -35.10
N SER A 34 1.64 9.67 -35.87
CA SER A 34 1.76 8.93 -37.13
C SER A 34 2.88 9.54 -37.97
N PRO A 35 3.79 8.74 -38.56
CA PRO A 35 4.86 9.29 -39.37
C PRO A 35 4.28 9.87 -40.67
N SER A 36 4.75 11.07 -41.01
CA SER A 36 4.79 11.71 -42.34
C SER A 36 3.51 12.30 -42.97
N HIS A 37 3.37 13.63 -42.82
CA HIS A 37 3.14 14.55 -43.94
C HIS A 37 4.03 15.80 -43.76
N PRO A 38 4.66 16.34 -44.82
CA PRO A 38 5.64 17.41 -44.68
C PRO A 38 5.00 18.81 -44.59
N ALA A 39 5.53 19.59 -43.66
CA ALA A 39 5.75 21.04 -43.66
C ALA A 39 4.60 21.99 -44.04
N SER A 40 4.09 22.69 -43.03
CA SER A 40 3.78 24.12 -43.15
C SER A 40 4.24 24.84 -41.89
N ASN A 41 5.23 25.72 -42.06
CA ASN A 41 5.78 26.58 -41.01
C ASN A 41 4.72 27.57 -40.52
N GLU A 42 4.35 27.51 -39.24
CA GLU A 42 3.85 28.67 -38.50
C GLU A 42 4.55 28.76 -37.13
N PRO A 43 5.02 29.95 -36.72
CA PRO A 43 5.62 30.17 -35.42
C PRO A 43 4.58 30.77 -34.45
N SER A 44 4.12 30.00 -33.47
CA SER A 44 3.37 30.45 -32.29
C SER A 44 3.13 29.23 -31.40
N ARG A 45 3.27 29.21 -30.07
CA ARG A 45 3.42 30.23 -29.04
C ARG A 45 3.86 29.49 -27.76
N SER A 46 4.83 30.04 -27.05
CA SER A 46 5.00 30.00 -25.58
C SER A 46 4.66 28.69 -24.85
N SER A 47 5.69 27.91 -24.58
CA SER A 47 5.77 26.91 -23.52
C SER A 47 5.59 27.60 -22.15
N SER A 48 4.38 27.54 -21.60
CA SER A 48 4.16 27.75 -20.16
C SER A 48 4.37 26.41 -19.46
N ALA A 49 5.63 26.14 -19.07
CA ALA A 49 5.92 25.17 -18.02
C ALA A 49 5.30 25.68 -16.71
N GLY A 50 4.38 24.93 -16.10
CA GLY A 50 3.84 25.25 -14.77
C GLY A 50 2.37 24.96 -14.51
N ALA A 51 1.64 24.32 -15.42
CA ALA A 51 0.33 23.73 -15.12
C ALA A 51 0.44 22.24 -15.38
N GLY A 52 0.33 21.41 -14.34
CA GLY A 52 0.27 19.96 -14.48
C GLY A 52 -0.74 19.59 -15.56
N GLU A 53 -0.31 18.80 -16.53
CA GLU A 53 -1.12 18.45 -17.70
C GLU A 53 -2.35 17.66 -17.23
N LEU A 54 -3.55 18.19 -17.48
CA LEU A 54 -4.81 17.50 -17.21
C LEU A 54 -4.82 16.17 -17.99
N LEU A 55 -4.71 15.05 -17.29
CA LEU A 55 -4.70 13.73 -17.92
C LEU A 55 -6.10 13.34 -18.43
N TRP A 56 -7.13 13.59 -17.62
CA TRP A 56 -8.51 13.21 -17.90
C TRP A 56 -9.50 13.78 -16.86
N THR A 57 -10.79 13.85 -17.19
CA THR A 57 -11.87 14.26 -16.25
C THR A 57 -12.79 13.09 -15.92
N THR A 58 -12.98 12.81 -14.63
CA THR A 58 -13.87 11.75 -14.14
C THR A 58 -15.35 12.04 -14.46
N PRO A 59 -16.22 11.03 -14.55
CA PRO A 59 -17.67 11.25 -14.68
C PRO A 59 -18.28 12.11 -13.57
N GLY A 60 -17.61 12.18 -12.41
CA GLY A 60 -17.99 13.03 -11.29
C GLY A 60 -17.56 14.49 -11.41
N GLY A 61 -16.77 14.84 -12.44
CA GLY A 61 -16.20 16.18 -12.63
C GLY A 61 -14.86 16.39 -11.90
N GLY A 62 -14.24 15.32 -11.41
CA GLY A 62 -12.89 15.37 -10.85
C GLY A 62 -11.83 15.39 -11.95
N GLU A 63 -10.69 16.02 -11.69
CA GLU A 63 -9.59 16.14 -12.66
C GLU A 63 -8.47 15.18 -12.26
N VAL A 64 -8.20 14.16 -13.07
CA VAL A 64 -7.10 13.20 -12.83
C VAL A 64 -5.78 13.90 -13.08
N VAL A 65 -4.94 13.89 -12.04
CA VAL A 65 -3.65 14.59 -12.02
C VAL A 65 -2.47 13.64 -11.87
N TYR A 66 -2.72 12.41 -11.44
CA TYR A 66 -1.66 11.41 -11.27
C TYR A 66 -2.19 10.00 -11.49
N HIS A 67 -1.37 9.17 -12.13
CA HIS A 67 -1.64 7.77 -12.33
C HIS A 67 -0.33 6.97 -12.40
N ASP A 68 -0.33 5.77 -11.85
CA ASP A 68 0.71 4.75 -12.04
C ASP A 68 0.14 3.34 -11.92
N ASP A 69 0.98 2.33 -11.71
CA ASP A 69 0.56 0.94 -11.55
C ASP A 69 -0.31 0.67 -10.32
N GLU A 70 -0.10 1.38 -9.21
CA GLU A 70 -0.71 1.12 -7.90
C GLU A 70 -1.89 2.04 -7.57
N VAL A 71 -1.85 3.31 -7.97
CA VAL A 71 -2.82 4.34 -7.60
C VAL A 71 -3.20 5.27 -8.76
N THR A 72 -4.38 5.87 -8.63
CA THR A 72 -4.86 6.98 -9.47
C THR A 72 -5.34 8.09 -8.56
N ALA A 73 -4.85 9.32 -8.72
CA ALA A 73 -5.28 10.47 -7.94
C ALA A 73 -5.98 11.52 -8.81
N TYR A 74 -7.05 12.10 -8.27
CA TYR A 74 -7.78 13.18 -8.91
C TYR A 74 -8.17 14.27 -7.92
N ILE A 75 -8.26 15.50 -8.43
CA ILE A 75 -8.77 16.67 -7.70
C ILE A 75 -10.29 16.60 -7.66
N GLU A 76 -10.87 16.67 -6.47
CA GLU A 76 -12.32 16.76 -6.28
C GLU A 76 -12.76 18.23 -6.41
N ARG A 77 -13.31 18.59 -7.58
CA ARG A 77 -13.75 19.96 -7.88
C ARG A 77 -15.20 20.23 -7.49
N LYS A 78 -16.05 19.20 -7.50
CA LYS A 78 -17.51 19.36 -7.38
C LYS A 78 -17.93 19.50 -5.93
N GLU A 79 -17.40 18.62 -5.08
CA GLU A 79 -17.71 18.60 -3.65
C GLU A 79 -16.40 18.44 -2.88
N PRO A 80 -15.51 19.46 -2.87
CA PRO A 80 -14.28 19.41 -2.08
C PRO A 80 -14.56 19.47 -0.58
N VAL A 81 -13.76 18.81 0.24
CA VAL A 81 -13.89 18.86 1.72
C VAL A 81 -13.15 20.05 2.33
N SER A 82 -12.14 20.57 1.64
CA SER A 82 -11.36 21.75 2.04
C SER A 82 -11.42 22.83 0.96
N SER A 83 -11.46 24.09 1.37
CA SER A 83 -11.32 25.25 0.48
C SER A 83 -9.92 25.45 -0.10
N ARG A 84 -8.92 24.79 0.49
CA ARG A 84 -7.50 24.94 0.13
C ARG A 84 -7.01 23.88 -0.84
N GLY A 85 -7.69 22.74 -0.92
CA GLY A 85 -7.35 21.65 -1.84
C GLY A 85 -7.84 20.31 -1.32
N HIS A 86 -8.33 19.46 -2.22
CA HIS A 86 -8.83 18.12 -1.90
C HIS A 86 -8.54 17.16 -3.07
N LEU A 87 -7.77 16.12 -2.77
CA LEU A 87 -7.51 14.98 -3.64
C LEU A 87 -8.26 13.74 -3.14
N VAL A 88 -8.69 12.93 -4.10
CA VAL A 88 -9.10 11.55 -3.87
C VAL A 88 -8.07 10.65 -4.52
N ILE A 89 -7.52 9.71 -3.77
CA ILE A 89 -6.51 8.75 -4.22
C ILE A 89 -7.12 7.35 -4.19
N VAL A 90 -7.27 6.77 -5.36
CA VAL A 90 -7.91 5.49 -5.61
C VAL A 90 -6.83 4.42 -5.75
N PHE A 91 -6.95 3.31 -5.03
CA PHE A 91 -6.14 2.13 -5.30
C PHE A 91 -6.57 1.51 -6.63
N ASN A 92 -5.63 1.22 -7.53
CA ASN A 92 -5.96 0.59 -8.81
C ASN A 92 -6.47 -0.85 -8.61
N ALA A 93 -5.99 -1.50 -7.55
CA ALA A 93 -6.53 -2.74 -7.03
C ALA A 93 -7.89 -2.48 -6.37
N HIS A 94 -8.89 -3.31 -6.67
CA HIS A 94 -10.21 -3.18 -6.07
C HIS A 94 -10.20 -3.72 -4.65
N ILE A 95 -9.96 -2.86 -3.67
CA ILE A 95 -9.97 -3.19 -2.24
C ILE A 95 -11.34 -2.79 -1.68
N PRO A 96 -12.19 -3.72 -1.20
CA PRO A 96 -13.55 -3.38 -0.75
C PRO A 96 -13.60 -2.41 0.42
N SER A 97 -12.70 -2.59 1.40
CA SER A 97 -12.68 -1.82 2.65
C SER A 97 -11.33 -1.88 3.34
N LEU A 98 -11.15 -1.04 4.36
CA LEU A 98 -9.98 -1.07 5.27
C LEU A 98 -9.78 -2.45 5.91
N TYR A 99 -10.87 -3.19 6.18
CA TYR A 99 -10.80 -4.52 6.80
C TYR A 99 -10.24 -5.62 5.88
N SER A 100 -10.07 -5.31 4.58
CA SER A 100 -9.45 -6.21 3.62
C SER A 100 -7.94 -5.99 3.51
N LEU A 101 -7.40 -5.00 4.23
CA LEU A 101 -5.98 -4.68 4.21
C LEU A 101 -5.16 -5.72 4.97
N THR A 102 -4.00 -6.04 4.41
CA THR A 102 -3.03 -6.94 5.01
C THR A 102 -1.69 -6.23 5.15
N PRO A 103 -0.72 -6.78 5.90
CA PRO A 103 0.55 -6.11 6.17
C PRO A 103 1.36 -5.77 4.93
N SER A 104 1.13 -6.46 3.81
CA SER A 104 1.80 -6.17 2.53
C SER A 104 1.42 -4.80 1.96
N ILE A 105 0.36 -4.15 2.46
CA ILE A 105 -0.05 -2.80 2.00
C ILE A 105 0.77 -1.68 2.66
N ILE A 106 1.51 -1.95 3.74
CA ILE A 106 2.24 -0.91 4.49
C ILE A 106 3.13 -0.05 3.59
N PRO A 107 3.94 -0.60 2.64
CA PRO A 107 4.75 0.22 1.75
C PRO A 107 3.93 1.20 0.92
N LEU A 108 2.76 0.77 0.44
CA LEU A 108 1.86 1.63 -0.33
C LEU A 108 1.22 2.72 0.55
N LEU A 109 0.82 2.40 1.78
CA LEU A 109 0.32 3.42 2.73
C LEU A 109 1.40 4.45 3.06
N GLN A 110 2.65 4.02 3.29
CA GLN A 110 3.78 4.94 3.50
C GLN A 110 4.02 5.83 2.28
N ARG A 111 3.87 5.26 1.08
CA ARG A 111 3.96 6.02 -0.16
C ARG A 111 2.88 7.12 -0.23
N LEU A 112 1.64 6.84 0.17
CA LEU A 112 0.57 7.86 0.21
C LEU A 112 0.94 9.08 1.07
N LEU A 113 1.62 8.87 2.20
CA LEU A 113 2.09 9.96 3.07
C LEU A 113 3.11 10.89 2.40
N SER A 114 3.84 10.41 1.39
CA SER A 114 4.78 11.22 0.60
C SER A 114 4.16 11.77 -0.68
N LEU A 115 3.32 10.99 -1.36
CA LEU A 115 2.71 11.32 -2.64
C LEU A 115 1.65 12.41 -2.46
N ALA A 116 0.78 12.29 -1.46
CA ALA A 116 -0.34 13.20 -1.29
C ALA A 116 0.08 14.65 -1.00
N PRO A 117 1.05 14.93 -0.09
CA PRO A 117 1.57 16.29 0.09
C PRO A 117 2.18 16.86 -1.19
N ALA A 118 2.97 16.07 -1.94
CA ALA A 118 3.61 16.52 -3.17
C ALA A 118 2.58 16.94 -4.23
N LEU A 119 1.55 16.11 -4.46
CA LEU A 119 0.47 16.44 -5.39
C LEU A 119 -0.36 17.63 -4.92
N LEU A 120 -0.62 17.76 -3.61
CA LEU A 120 -1.34 18.92 -3.08
C LEU A 120 -0.54 20.21 -3.26
N GLU A 121 0.77 20.18 -3.04
CA GLU A 121 1.65 21.33 -3.22
C GLU A 121 1.75 21.76 -4.69
N GLU A 122 1.87 20.79 -5.60
CA GLU A 122 1.92 21.02 -7.04
C GLU A 122 0.64 21.69 -7.57
N HIS A 123 -0.53 21.18 -7.19
CA HIS A 123 -1.81 21.63 -7.75
C HIS A 123 -2.52 22.73 -6.96
N PHE A 124 -2.15 22.94 -5.70
CA PHE A 124 -2.72 23.99 -4.84
C PHE A 124 -1.61 24.86 -4.25
N PRO A 125 -0.87 25.59 -5.10
CA PRO A 125 0.24 26.41 -4.65
C PRO A 125 -0.23 27.47 -3.65
N ARG A 126 0.62 27.72 -2.65
CA ARG A 126 0.32 28.70 -1.60
C ARG A 126 0.18 30.08 -2.22
N SER A 127 -0.90 30.77 -1.86
CA SER A 127 -1.17 32.13 -2.32
C SER A 127 -0.25 33.16 -1.65
N HIS A 128 0.25 32.88 -0.44
CA HIS A 128 1.13 33.76 0.31
C HIS A 128 2.25 32.99 1.04
N PRO A 129 3.53 33.36 0.84
CA PRO A 129 4.67 32.68 1.48
C PRO A 129 4.77 32.93 2.99
N SER A 130 4.08 33.94 3.52
CA SER A 130 4.07 34.29 4.95
C SER A 130 2.97 33.60 5.77
N SER A 131 2.08 32.84 5.12
CA SER A 131 1.04 32.10 5.83
C SER A 131 1.63 30.82 6.42
N PRO A 132 1.24 30.40 7.64
CA PRO A 132 1.66 29.10 8.16
C PRO A 132 1.28 27.99 7.18
N GLU A 133 2.18 27.02 7.06
CA GLU A 133 2.00 25.88 6.20
C GLU A 133 0.70 25.14 6.59
N PRO A 134 -0.23 24.94 5.63
CA PRO A 134 -1.39 24.09 5.90
C PRO A 134 -0.91 22.70 6.31
N GLU A 135 -1.46 22.19 7.40
CA GLU A 135 -1.35 20.77 7.72
C GLU A 135 -2.01 19.94 6.59
N VAL A 136 -1.32 18.91 6.13
CA VAL A 136 -1.86 17.96 5.16
C VAL A 136 -2.52 16.82 5.94
N GLN A 137 -3.80 16.57 5.66
CA GLN A 137 -4.51 15.44 6.26
C GLN A 137 -4.66 14.35 5.20
N VAL A 138 -4.23 13.12 5.51
CA VAL A 138 -4.36 11.94 4.64
C VAL A 138 -5.01 10.80 5.42
N GLY A 139 -6.09 10.25 4.88
CA GLY A 139 -6.85 9.23 5.59
C GLY A 139 -7.99 8.63 4.78
N PHE A 140 -8.75 7.79 5.45
CA PHE A 140 -9.87 7.04 4.89
C PHE A 140 -11.14 7.35 5.66
N ILE A 141 -12.27 7.19 4.99
CA ILE A 141 -13.59 7.21 5.64
C ILE A 141 -13.97 5.77 6.02
N THR A 142 -14.29 5.54 7.30
CA THR A 142 -14.62 4.21 7.82
C THR A 142 -16.14 3.92 7.75
N PRO A 143 -16.55 2.73 7.29
CA PRO A 143 -17.92 2.27 7.47
C PRO A 143 -18.32 2.24 8.96
N PRO A 144 -19.60 2.50 9.31
CA PRO A 144 -20.74 2.73 8.44
C PRO A 144 -20.88 4.21 8.03
N LEU A 145 -19.90 5.06 8.27
CA LEU A 145 -19.94 6.43 7.79
C LEU A 145 -19.52 6.42 6.32
N TRP A 146 -20.32 7.06 5.47
CA TRP A 146 -19.98 7.23 4.06
C TRP A 146 -20.22 8.68 3.67
N ASP A 147 -19.45 9.17 2.71
CA ASP A 147 -19.74 10.44 2.08
C ASP A 147 -20.88 10.24 1.07
N PRO A 148 -22.10 10.80 1.30
CA PRO A 148 -23.20 10.65 0.35
C PRO A 148 -22.91 11.28 -1.02
N LYS A 149 -21.88 12.14 -1.13
CA LYS A 149 -21.46 12.79 -2.37
C LYS A 149 -20.45 11.98 -3.17
N LEU A 150 -19.81 10.99 -2.54
CA LEU A 150 -18.94 10.02 -3.21
C LEU A 150 -19.64 8.66 -3.15
N PRO A 151 -20.47 8.32 -4.17
CA PRO A 151 -21.35 7.15 -4.13
C PRO A 151 -20.59 5.83 -4.36
N VAL A 152 -19.42 5.67 -3.74
CA VAL A 152 -18.58 4.49 -3.82
C VAL A 152 -18.46 3.90 -2.43
N ARG A 153 -19.12 2.76 -2.23
CA ARG A 153 -19.15 2.05 -0.94
C ARG A 153 -18.28 0.80 -0.90
N ASP A 154 -17.84 0.33 -2.06
CA ASP A 154 -17.20 -0.97 -2.22
C ASP A 154 -15.86 -0.84 -2.96
N HIS A 155 -15.16 0.28 -2.79
CA HIS A 155 -13.79 0.44 -3.29
C HIS A 155 -13.10 1.52 -2.45
N LEU A 156 -12.17 1.06 -1.63
CA LEU A 156 -11.36 1.87 -0.74
C LEU A 156 -10.58 2.93 -1.53
N HIS A 157 -10.64 4.15 -1.04
CA HIS A 157 -9.90 5.30 -1.57
C HIS A 157 -9.51 6.19 -0.39
N ALA A 158 -8.32 6.77 -0.48
CA ALA A 158 -7.86 7.76 0.47
C ALA A 158 -8.35 9.15 0.06
N HIS A 159 -8.54 10.00 1.05
CA HIS A 159 -8.75 11.42 0.90
C HIS A 159 -7.49 12.14 1.39
N ALA A 160 -7.06 13.15 0.65
CA ALA A 160 -6.02 14.05 1.09
C ALA A 160 -6.46 15.51 0.93
N TYR A 161 -6.29 16.35 1.94
CA TYR A 161 -6.67 17.76 1.85
C TYR A 161 -5.79 18.67 2.70
N LEU A 162 -5.79 19.96 2.35
CA LEU A 162 -5.02 21.00 3.03
C LEU A 162 -5.84 21.72 4.10
N GLY A 163 -5.29 21.79 5.32
CA GLY A 163 -5.90 22.48 6.45
C GLY A 163 -7.16 21.79 6.97
N SER A 164 -8.15 22.57 7.38
CA SER A 164 -9.42 22.06 7.93
C SER A 164 -10.37 21.59 6.84
N ALA A 165 -11.21 20.60 7.16
CA ALA A 165 -12.34 20.19 6.34
C ALA A 165 -13.51 21.21 6.42
N ASP A 166 -13.28 22.45 6.03
CA ASP A 166 -14.21 23.58 6.18
C ASP A 166 -15.44 23.52 5.24
N ARG A 167 -15.43 22.64 4.24
CA ARG A 167 -16.51 22.50 3.24
C ARG A 167 -17.41 21.29 3.46
N VAL A 168 -17.25 20.54 4.55
CA VAL A 168 -18.11 19.38 4.86
C VAL A 168 -19.48 19.76 5.42
N GLY A 169 -19.68 21.04 5.74
CA GLY A 169 -20.86 21.56 6.44
C GLY A 169 -20.81 21.29 7.95
N TRP A 170 -21.69 21.94 8.71
CA TRP A 170 -21.72 21.82 10.17
C TRP A 170 -22.52 20.61 10.68
N LEU A 171 -23.56 20.19 9.94
CA LEU A 171 -24.48 19.11 10.34
C LEU A 171 -24.68 18.14 9.18
N GLY A 172 -24.36 16.86 9.38
CA GLY A 172 -24.67 15.79 8.43
C GLY A 172 -23.68 14.63 8.45
N MET A 173 -24.00 13.60 7.66
CA MET A 173 -23.17 12.39 7.53
C MET A 173 -21.76 12.70 7.04
N ARG A 174 -21.61 13.69 6.16
CA ARG A 174 -20.31 14.12 5.65
C ARG A 174 -19.44 14.78 6.73
N ALA A 175 -20.04 15.59 7.59
CA ALA A 175 -19.33 16.15 8.75
C ALA A 175 -18.88 15.04 9.72
N LEU A 176 -19.73 14.03 9.95
CA LEU A 176 -19.37 12.87 10.78
C LEU A 176 -18.25 12.02 10.13
N ALA A 177 -18.31 11.80 8.82
CA ALA A 177 -17.31 11.04 8.06
C ALA A 177 -15.91 11.67 8.12
N HIS A 178 -15.84 13.00 8.17
CA HIS A 178 -14.58 13.75 8.31
C HIS A 178 -14.27 14.18 9.76
N SER A 179 -15.02 13.66 10.74
CA SER A 179 -14.72 13.85 12.16
C SER A 179 -13.84 12.72 12.69
N ALA A 180 -13.31 12.86 13.90
CA ALA A 180 -12.54 11.82 14.59
C ALA A 180 -13.28 10.46 14.73
N VAL A 181 -14.59 10.41 14.48
CA VAL A 181 -15.38 9.17 14.51
C VAL A 181 -15.33 8.41 13.18
N GLY A 182 -15.33 9.12 12.06
CA GLY A 182 -15.39 8.53 10.71
C GLY A 182 -14.09 8.61 9.93
N TRP A 183 -13.16 9.43 10.39
CA TRP A 183 -11.86 9.61 9.78
C TRP A 183 -10.84 8.67 10.40
N TYR A 184 -10.09 7.99 9.54
CA TYR A 184 -9.04 7.07 9.96
C TYR A 184 -7.75 7.44 9.23
N SER A 185 -6.81 8.03 9.95
CA SER A 185 -5.58 8.56 9.36
C SER A 185 -4.71 7.43 8.79
N VAL A 186 -3.94 7.73 7.74
CA VAL A 186 -3.00 6.75 7.17
C VAL A 186 -1.94 6.34 8.21
N ASP A 187 -1.46 7.29 9.03
CA ASP A 187 -0.47 7.01 10.09
C ASP A 187 -1.01 6.04 11.15
N ASP A 188 -2.24 6.26 11.63
CA ASP A 188 -2.88 5.38 12.62
C ASP A 188 -3.11 3.98 12.03
N LEU A 189 -3.51 3.89 10.76
CA LEU A 189 -3.67 2.61 10.07
C LEU A 189 -2.36 1.83 9.95
N ILE A 190 -1.27 2.51 9.61
CA ILE A 190 0.05 1.89 9.58
C ILE A 190 0.43 1.38 10.97
N ALA A 191 0.19 2.18 12.02
CA ALA A 191 0.46 1.78 13.39
C ALA A 191 -0.38 0.56 13.80
N GLU A 192 -1.68 0.55 13.54
CA GLU A 192 -2.59 -0.56 13.86
C GLU A 192 -2.18 -1.86 13.15
N ILE A 193 -1.88 -1.81 11.84
CA ILE A 193 -1.43 -3.01 11.10
C ILE A 193 -0.11 -3.54 11.66
N ARG A 194 0.83 -2.66 12.03
CA ARG A 194 2.11 -3.04 12.66
C ARG A 194 1.92 -3.65 14.05
N GLU A 195 1.00 -3.12 14.84
CA GLU A 195 0.65 -3.67 16.14
C GLU A 195 -0.01 -5.06 16.00
N ALA A 196 -1.00 -5.19 15.12
CA ALA A 196 -1.68 -6.46 14.85
C ALA A 196 -0.72 -7.56 14.36
N THR A 197 0.30 -7.20 13.59
CA THR A 197 1.29 -8.14 13.07
C THR A 197 2.38 -8.50 14.06
N SER A 198 2.88 -7.53 14.83
CA SER A 198 3.90 -7.77 15.85
C SER A 198 3.37 -8.67 16.98
N ASN A 199 2.09 -8.54 17.35
CA ASN A 199 1.45 -9.39 18.36
C ASN A 199 1.26 -10.85 17.90
N ASN A 200 1.19 -11.11 16.59
CA ASN A 200 1.18 -12.47 16.06
C ASN A 200 2.55 -13.17 16.12
N ARG A 201 3.66 -12.43 16.27
CA ARG A 201 5.01 -13.01 16.37
C ARG A 201 5.32 -13.62 17.76
N ILE A 202 4.62 -13.17 18.81
CA ILE A 202 4.82 -13.67 20.19
C ILE A 202 3.83 -14.80 20.53
N ARG A 203 2.70 -14.93 19.82
CA ARG A 203 1.70 -16.00 20.06
C ARG A 203 1.96 -17.33 19.35
N SER A 204 3.00 -17.45 18.53
CA SER A 204 3.52 -18.76 18.06
C SER A 204 4.23 -19.59 19.15
N GLY A 205 4.17 -19.15 20.42
CA GLY A 205 4.64 -19.88 21.60
C GLY A 205 3.53 -20.26 22.59
N GLY A 206 2.29 -20.45 22.14
CA GLY A 206 1.18 -20.94 22.98
C GLY A 206 1.18 -22.46 23.22
N GLY A 207 2.16 -23.18 22.68
CA GLY A 207 2.50 -24.52 23.12
C GLY A 207 3.57 -24.42 24.20
N LYS A 208 3.29 -24.97 25.38
CA LYS A 208 4.31 -25.31 26.39
C LYS A 208 5.27 -26.36 25.80
N ARG A 209 6.11 -25.97 24.83
CA ARG A 209 7.27 -26.75 24.45
C ARG A 209 8.42 -26.22 25.28
N VAL A 210 8.87 -27.08 26.19
CA VAL A 210 10.15 -26.98 26.86
C VAL A 210 11.18 -26.67 25.79
N ILE A 211 11.81 -25.50 25.85
CA ILE A 211 12.99 -25.19 25.05
C ILE A 211 14.11 -26.02 25.66
N GLY A 212 14.27 -27.23 25.16
CA GLY A 212 15.21 -28.21 25.65
C GLY A 212 14.81 -29.56 25.10
N GLU A 213 15.70 -30.15 24.30
CA GLU A 213 15.58 -31.45 23.62
C GLU A 213 15.01 -31.38 22.20
N VAL A 214 15.85 -30.88 21.29
CA VAL A 214 15.91 -31.40 19.92
C VAL A 214 17.01 -32.46 19.93
N PRO A 215 16.70 -33.76 19.92
CA PRO A 215 17.71 -34.80 19.76
C PRO A 215 18.41 -34.60 18.41
N GLY A 216 19.69 -34.24 18.43
CA GLY A 216 20.51 -34.04 17.23
C GLY A 216 20.84 -32.59 16.84
N ALA A 217 20.31 -31.57 17.55
CA ALA A 217 20.85 -30.22 17.41
C ALA A 217 22.09 -30.10 18.30
N GLY A 218 23.28 -30.20 17.71
CA GLY A 218 24.56 -30.08 18.41
C GLY A 218 24.63 -28.79 19.22
N VAL A 219 24.39 -28.90 20.52
CA VAL A 219 24.52 -27.80 21.48
C VAL A 219 26.00 -27.52 21.66
N ARG A 220 26.50 -26.51 20.95
CA ARG A 220 27.85 -26.00 21.18
C ARG A 220 27.86 -25.28 22.54
N ARG A 221 28.56 -25.85 23.53
CA ARG A 221 28.83 -25.16 24.79
C ARG A 221 30.04 -24.24 24.57
N GLY A 222 29.79 -22.93 24.60
CA GLY A 222 30.85 -21.93 24.68
C GLY A 222 31.21 -21.64 26.14
N LEU A 223 32.49 -21.42 26.42
CA LEU A 223 32.96 -20.87 27.68
C LEU A 223 32.74 -19.34 27.73
N PRO A 224 32.70 -18.73 28.92
CA PRO A 224 32.50 -17.28 29.09
C PRO A 224 33.60 -16.40 28.44
N ASP A 225 34.73 -16.99 28.04
CA ASP A 225 35.84 -16.35 27.32
C ASP A 225 35.70 -16.44 25.79
N GLY A 226 34.58 -16.96 25.28
CA GLY A 226 34.28 -17.04 23.85
C GLY A 226 34.93 -18.21 23.12
N ARG A 227 35.53 -19.17 23.84
CA ARG A 227 36.07 -20.40 23.24
C ARG A 227 35.03 -21.51 23.19
N GLU A 228 34.89 -22.17 22.04
CA GLU A 228 34.02 -23.34 21.88
C GLU A 228 34.67 -24.60 22.47
N LEU A 229 33.94 -25.37 23.27
CA LEU A 229 34.33 -26.74 23.64
C LEU A 229 34.02 -27.65 22.45
N VAL A 230 35.04 -27.97 21.67
CA VAL A 230 34.94 -28.95 20.59
C VAL A 230 35.14 -30.34 21.21
N ASP A 231 34.06 -31.10 21.39
CA ASP A 231 34.16 -32.51 21.74
C ASP A 231 34.71 -33.27 20.51
N HIS A 232 36.02 -33.47 20.47
CA HIS A 232 36.64 -34.39 19.52
C HIS A 232 36.35 -35.84 19.96
N PRO A 233 35.72 -36.68 19.12
CA PRO A 233 35.69 -38.11 19.38
C PRO A 233 37.12 -38.65 19.23
N SER A 234 37.75 -38.91 20.37
CA SER A 234 39.11 -39.44 20.44
C SER A 234 39.11 -40.93 20.09
N GLY A 235 39.92 -41.28 19.09
CA GLY A 235 40.59 -42.55 18.81
C GLY A 235 40.04 -43.85 19.42
N GLY A 236 39.46 -44.69 18.57
CA GLY A 236 39.38 -46.14 18.80
C GLY A 236 40.52 -46.85 18.07
N LEU A 237 41.56 -47.28 18.80
CA LEU A 237 42.57 -48.23 18.30
C LEU A 237 42.84 -49.31 19.35
N LEU A 238 42.75 -50.58 18.89
CA LEU A 238 43.22 -51.86 19.47
C LEU A 238 42.45 -52.41 20.70
N GLN A 239 42.17 -53.72 20.84
CA GLN A 239 42.86 -54.96 20.43
C GLN A 239 41.84 -56.15 20.50
N LYS A 240 41.76 -57.08 19.51
CA LYS A 240 42.38 -58.45 19.45
C LYS A 240 41.74 -59.44 20.48
N ASP A 241 41.22 -60.62 20.13
CA ASP A 241 41.85 -61.85 19.58
C ASP A 241 40.78 -62.73 18.86
N GLY A 242 41.07 -63.47 17.76
CA GLY A 242 41.47 -64.91 17.75
C GLY A 242 40.24 -65.86 17.87
N GLU A 243 39.99 -66.94 17.12
CA GLU A 243 40.75 -67.77 16.19
C GLU A 243 39.81 -68.83 15.53
N SER A 244 40.01 -69.07 14.22
CA SER A 244 39.91 -70.35 13.46
C SER A 244 38.61 -71.07 13.02
N ARG A 245 38.64 -71.39 11.69
CA ARG A 245 38.17 -72.61 10.96
C ARG A 245 36.64 -72.78 10.77
N SER A 246 36.09 -73.19 9.62
CA SER A 246 36.60 -74.07 8.56
C SER A 246 35.77 -73.96 7.26
N SER A 247 36.47 -74.05 6.11
CA SER A 247 36.14 -74.83 4.89
C SER A 247 34.73 -74.80 4.26
N GLY A 248 34.70 -74.58 2.94
CA GLY A 248 33.77 -75.27 2.05
C GLY A 248 33.27 -74.44 0.88
N GLN A 249 34.01 -74.44 -0.23
CA GLN A 249 33.53 -74.02 -1.54
C GLN A 249 33.68 -75.21 -2.49
N GLU A 250 32.56 -75.74 -2.97
CA GLU A 250 32.47 -76.60 -4.16
C GLU A 250 31.17 -76.24 -4.89
N GLY A 251 31.26 -76.14 -6.22
CA GLY A 251 30.13 -76.21 -7.16
C GLY A 251 29.61 -74.89 -7.66
#